data_AF-G2E7F7-F1
#
_entry.id   AF-G2E7F7-F1
#
_cell.length_a   1.000
_cell.length_b   1.000
_cell.length_c   1.000
_cell.angle_alpha   90.00
_cell.angle_beta   90.00
_cell.angle_gamma   90.00
#
_symmetry.space_group_name_H-M   'P 1'
#
loop_
_entity.id
_entity.type
_entity.pdbx_description
1 polymer ?
#
loop_
_entity_poly.entity_id
_entity_poly.type
_entity_poly.pdbx_seq_one_letter_code
_entity_poly.pdbx_strand_id
1 'polypeptide(L)'
;MFLKKEDILGAAGEREIIFWGCSEDWVPKSKKLLPFVVLAVDINWERIGEKWMDLKVTSPSKILEKRDQFFIVITTGSYESVEEVLQISGWQPGLDYCYSPVYLEFKNSRSVSEVSGKLLVASSDYGVSGDYRSSRLGGGLYQISFNCGYITEINRLSEGSYRQGQFSDGAYYTIDYVKNEFQVFDSDWNQAENILLNLRHYTGISVDNGYAYLISSAYDCIEILDIKYKKIIHRRQFSDRSGKRGEGLHHLNDCCFRDGVLFFSYFSRSGVWRNEIFDGGISFFDLKEDRILDALGGLFQPHSPTMINDQLHFCESPRGYVYASSWERLCSFPGFVRGLDYRNGRYFVGQSETLYMKRAKNIPNVMMNTGVYCVDSSSGSARFLAIDGIKNVHSVHAIDCF
;
A
#
# COMPACT_ATOMS: atom_id res chain seq x y z
N MET A 1 -16.42 13.43 18.47
CA MET A 1 -17.15 12.60 17.47
C MET A 1 -17.44 13.42 16.22
N PHE A 2 -17.44 12.83 15.02
CA PHE A 2 -17.80 13.50 13.77
C PHE A 2 -19.26 13.20 13.46
N LEU A 3 -20.06 14.21 13.20
CA LEU A 3 -21.47 14.07 12.88
C LEU A 3 -21.73 14.71 11.52
N LYS A 4 -22.63 14.13 10.71
CA LYS A 4 -23.14 14.83 9.53
C LYS A 4 -24.10 15.93 9.98
N LYS A 5 -24.46 16.83 9.05
CA LYS A 5 -25.36 17.94 9.36
C LYS A 5 -26.66 17.45 10.01
N GLU A 6 -27.26 16.40 9.47
CA GLU A 6 -28.52 15.84 9.95
C GLU A 6 -28.37 15.27 11.36
N ASP A 7 -27.26 14.60 11.64
CA ASP A 7 -26.96 14.04 12.95
C ASP A 7 -26.67 15.12 13.98
N ILE A 8 -26.05 16.24 13.58
CA ILE A 8 -25.84 17.42 14.45
C ILE A 8 -27.19 17.99 14.88
N LEU A 9 -28.12 18.17 13.94
CA LEU A 9 -29.45 18.68 14.23
C LEU A 9 -30.22 17.73 15.16
N GLY A 10 -30.14 16.42 14.90
CA GLY A 10 -30.76 15.40 15.74
C GLY A 10 -30.17 15.35 17.16
N ALA A 11 -28.85 15.42 17.28
CA ALA A 11 -28.16 15.41 18.58
C ALA A 11 -28.41 16.70 19.37
N ALA A 12 -28.45 17.85 18.71
CA ALA A 12 -28.74 19.13 19.37
C ALA A 12 -30.15 19.16 19.97
N GLY A 13 -31.15 18.63 19.24
CA GLY A 13 -32.55 18.72 19.65
C GLY A 13 -33.00 20.18 19.74
N GLU A 14 -33.54 20.59 20.90
CA GLU A 14 -33.97 21.97 21.17
C GLU A 14 -32.82 22.91 21.57
N ARG A 15 -31.59 22.39 21.72
CA ARG A 15 -30.43 23.19 22.14
C ARG A 15 -29.93 24.07 21.01
N GLU A 16 -29.46 25.27 21.36
CA GLU A 16 -28.84 26.18 20.41
C GLU A 16 -27.48 25.63 19.96
N ILE A 17 -27.28 25.48 18.66
CA ILE A 17 -26.00 25.05 18.11
C ILE A 17 -25.06 26.25 18.06
N ILE A 18 -23.86 26.09 18.62
CA ILE A 18 -22.84 27.13 18.69
C ILE A 18 -21.49 26.62 18.20
N PHE A 19 -20.63 27.53 17.78
CA PHE A 19 -19.27 27.18 17.36
C PHE A 19 -18.27 27.34 18.50
N TRP A 20 -17.27 26.47 18.58
CA TRP A 20 -16.13 26.66 19.47
C TRP A 20 -14.84 26.79 18.66
N GLY A 21 -14.36 28.03 18.57
CA GLY A 21 -13.21 28.44 17.78
C GLY A 21 -13.55 29.39 16.64
N CYS A 22 -12.83 30.49 16.53
CA CYS A 22 -12.99 31.49 15.47
C CYS A 22 -11.98 31.31 14.32
N SER A 23 -11.79 30.08 13.83
CA SER A 23 -10.86 29.80 12.71
C SER A 23 -11.30 30.52 11.44
N GLU A 24 -10.38 31.27 10.82
CA GLU A 24 -10.59 31.92 9.52
C GLU A 24 -10.91 30.91 8.40
N ASP A 25 -10.38 29.69 8.49
CA ASP A 25 -10.60 28.67 7.46
C ASP A 25 -11.85 27.83 7.73
N TRP A 26 -12.13 27.52 9.00
CA TRP A 26 -13.12 26.48 9.36
C TRP A 26 -14.49 27.05 9.65
N VAL A 27 -14.57 28.27 10.20
CA VAL A 27 -15.84 28.94 10.46
C VAL A 27 -16.62 29.23 9.17
N PRO A 28 -16.02 29.80 8.09
CA PRO A 28 -16.76 30.05 6.84
C PRO A 28 -17.35 28.78 6.21
N LYS A 29 -16.60 27.68 6.23
CA LYS A 29 -17.03 26.38 5.67
C LYS A 29 -18.14 25.77 6.53
N SER A 30 -17.99 25.81 7.85
CA SER A 30 -19.00 25.31 8.80
C SER A 30 -20.28 26.14 8.76
N LYS A 31 -20.18 27.46 8.56
CA LYS A 31 -21.32 28.37 8.34
C LYS A 31 -22.14 28.03 7.11
N LYS A 32 -21.51 27.59 6.01
CA LYS A 32 -22.27 27.14 4.82
C LYS A 32 -23.16 25.93 5.14
N LEU A 33 -22.70 25.05 6.02
CA LEU A 33 -23.47 23.87 6.46
C LEU A 33 -24.54 24.24 7.50
N LEU A 34 -24.19 25.12 8.44
CA LEU A 34 -24.98 25.54 9.60
C LEU A 34 -25.15 27.08 9.61
N PRO A 35 -25.93 27.65 8.67
CA PRO A 35 -25.99 29.11 8.47
C PRO A 35 -26.66 29.86 9.62
N PHE A 36 -27.50 29.17 10.38
CA PHE A 36 -28.30 29.73 11.49
C PHE A 36 -27.51 29.92 12.79
N VAL A 37 -26.31 29.35 12.92
CA VAL A 37 -25.49 29.48 14.14
C VAL A 37 -25.06 30.95 14.29
N VAL A 38 -25.33 31.62 15.41
CA VAL A 38 -24.99 33.06 15.58
C VAL A 38 -23.96 33.32 16.69
N LEU A 39 -23.56 32.29 17.43
CA LEU A 39 -22.65 32.39 18.56
C LEU A 39 -21.40 31.54 18.34
N ALA A 40 -20.25 32.11 18.71
CA ALA A 40 -18.96 31.43 18.79
C ALA A 40 -18.34 31.58 20.18
N VAL A 41 -17.58 30.58 20.59
CA VAL A 41 -16.77 30.56 21.80
C VAL A 41 -15.30 30.64 21.41
N ASP A 42 -14.53 31.52 22.03
CA ASP A 42 -13.07 31.60 21.81
C ASP A 42 -12.36 32.00 23.11
N ILE A 43 -11.08 31.64 23.22
CA ILE A 43 -10.21 32.00 24.34
C ILE A 43 -9.37 33.24 24.06
N ASN A 44 -9.28 33.68 22.80
CA ASN A 44 -8.57 34.91 22.46
C ASN A 44 -9.35 36.12 22.97
N TRP A 45 -8.81 36.76 24.01
CA TRP A 45 -9.41 37.90 24.71
C TRP A 45 -9.72 39.09 23.80
N GLU A 46 -8.94 39.29 22.72
CA GLU A 46 -9.17 40.37 21.75
C GLU A 46 -10.47 40.17 20.97
N ARG A 47 -10.88 38.91 20.76
CA ARG A 47 -12.09 38.58 20.00
C ARG A 47 -13.33 38.53 20.88
N ILE A 48 -13.18 38.37 22.19
CA ILE A 48 -14.31 38.20 23.12
C ILE A 48 -15.12 39.50 23.20
N GLY A 49 -16.43 39.39 22.95
CA GLY A 49 -17.34 40.54 22.95
C GLY A 49 -17.46 41.24 21.59
N GLU A 50 -16.61 40.87 20.63
CA GLU A 50 -16.68 41.36 19.25
C GLU A 50 -17.56 40.48 18.36
N LYS A 51 -17.76 40.92 17.11
CA LYS A 51 -18.33 40.11 16.03
C LYS A 51 -17.22 39.56 15.15
N TRP A 52 -17.28 38.27 14.87
CA TRP A 52 -16.38 37.58 13.96
C TRP A 52 -17.19 36.84 12.89
N MET A 53 -17.10 37.26 11.62
CA MET A 53 -17.85 36.64 10.51
C MET A 53 -19.35 36.46 10.83
N ASP A 54 -19.97 37.54 11.35
CA ASP A 54 -21.35 37.62 11.83
C ASP A 54 -21.69 36.78 13.08
N LEU A 55 -20.71 36.12 13.70
CA LEU A 55 -20.86 35.43 14.98
C LEU A 55 -20.56 36.40 16.12
N LYS A 56 -21.42 36.42 17.13
CA LYS A 56 -21.05 37.02 18.42
C LYS A 56 -20.05 36.10 19.11
N VAL A 57 -18.92 36.64 19.57
CA VAL A 57 -17.88 35.84 20.21
C VAL A 57 -17.98 35.98 21.74
N THR A 58 -17.90 34.86 22.45
CA THR A 58 -18.00 34.81 23.90
C THR A 58 -16.95 33.91 24.54
N SER A 59 -16.79 34.03 25.87
CA SER A 59 -15.83 33.25 26.63
C SER A 59 -16.37 31.86 26.99
N PRO A 60 -15.52 30.82 27.11
CA PRO A 60 -15.94 29.48 27.55
C PRO A 60 -16.75 29.47 28.86
N SER A 61 -16.37 30.31 29.82
CA SER A 61 -17.03 30.42 31.13
C SER A 61 -18.52 30.74 31.06
N LYS A 62 -19.00 31.36 29.98
CA LYS A 62 -20.43 31.68 29.79
C LYS A 62 -21.25 30.52 29.28
N ILE A 63 -20.60 29.46 28.83
CA ILE A 63 -21.19 28.30 28.14
C ILE A 63 -21.05 27.02 28.96
N LEU A 64 -19.91 26.80 29.62
CA LEU A 64 -19.55 25.51 30.22
C LEU A 64 -20.57 24.96 31.23
N GLU A 65 -21.28 25.82 31.96
CA GLU A 65 -22.31 25.44 32.94
C GLU A 65 -23.72 25.28 32.33
N LYS A 66 -23.89 25.51 31.02
CA LYS A 66 -25.19 25.57 30.33
C LYS A 66 -25.36 24.44 29.31
N ARG A 67 -24.98 23.22 29.70
CA ARG A 67 -25.03 22.03 28.85
C ARG A 67 -26.41 21.73 28.26
N ASP A 68 -27.47 22.01 29.02
CA ASP A 68 -28.85 21.80 28.57
C ASP A 68 -29.34 22.86 27.58
N GLN A 69 -28.57 23.93 27.33
CA GLN A 69 -28.93 25.01 26.42
C GLN A 69 -28.19 24.94 25.08
N PHE A 70 -26.99 24.37 25.06
CA PHE A 70 -26.11 24.45 23.89
C PHE A 70 -25.66 23.07 23.39
N PHE A 71 -25.52 22.99 22.07
CA PHE A 71 -24.77 21.92 21.41
C PHE A 71 -23.57 22.53 20.69
N ILE A 72 -22.38 21.99 20.92
CA ILE A 72 -21.13 22.63 20.49
C ILE A 72 -20.57 21.95 19.24
N VAL A 73 -20.29 22.74 18.21
CA VAL A 73 -19.54 22.29 17.03
C VAL A 73 -18.14 22.92 17.08
N ILE A 74 -17.11 22.10 17.23
CA ILE A 74 -15.72 22.56 17.34
C ILE A 74 -15.22 22.99 15.95
N THR A 75 -14.71 24.23 15.87
CA THR A 75 -14.27 24.94 14.65
C THR A 75 -12.89 25.60 14.80
N THR A 76 -12.04 25.17 15.75
CA THR A 76 -10.60 25.51 15.87
C THR A 76 -9.64 24.34 15.62
N GLY A 77 -8.46 24.64 15.06
CA GLY A 77 -7.31 23.73 14.87
C GLY A 77 -6.80 23.08 16.14
N SER A 78 -6.98 23.75 17.28
CA SER A 78 -6.63 23.26 18.62
C SER A 78 -7.77 22.43 19.22
N TYR A 79 -8.38 21.54 18.42
CA TYR A 79 -9.58 20.81 18.83
C TYR A 79 -9.34 19.86 20.01
N GLU A 80 -8.12 19.31 20.16
CA GLU A 80 -7.72 18.48 21.31
C GLU A 80 -7.85 19.25 22.64
N SER A 81 -7.34 20.49 22.69
CA SER A 81 -7.45 21.34 23.88
C SER A 81 -8.90 21.70 24.20
N VAL A 82 -9.74 21.89 23.16
CA VAL A 82 -11.18 22.15 23.36
C VAL A 82 -11.88 20.90 23.89
N GLU A 83 -11.56 19.73 23.32
CA GLU A 83 -12.12 18.45 23.76
C GLU A 83 -11.77 18.17 25.22
N GLU A 84 -10.52 18.38 25.63
CA GLU A 84 -10.07 18.24 27.02
C GLU A 84 -10.88 19.15 27.97
N VAL A 85 -11.04 20.43 27.63
CA VAL A 85 -11.82 21.39 28.43
C VAL A 85 -13.28 20.95 28.56
N LEU A 86 -13.89 20.50 27.46
CA LEU A 86 -15.28 20.03 27.44
C LEU A 86 -15.46 18.76 28.29
N GLN A 87 -14.57 17.78 28.16
CA GLN A 87 -14.62 16.52 28.92
C GLN A 87 -14.42 16.74 30.42
N ILE A 88 -13.43 17.56 30.81
CA ILE A 88 -13.22 17.95 32.22
C ILE A 88 -14.47 18.64 32.79
N SER A 89 -15.18 19.40 31.95
CA SER A 89 -16.43 20.08 32.32
C SER A 89 -17.68 19.19 32.22
N GLY A 90 -17.52 17.88 31.98
CA GLY A 90 -18.62 16.90 31.96
C GLY A 90 -19.44 16.83 30.67
N TRP A 91 -18.99 17.46 29.58
CA TRP A 91 -19.63 17.36 28.27
C TRP A 91 -19.25 16.04 27.58
N GLN A 92 -20.19 15.41 26.88
CA GLN A 92 -20.00 14.11 26.25
C GLN A 92 -19.91 14.22 24.72
N PRO A 93 -18.84 13.68 24.10
CA PRO A 93 -18.69 13.73 22.65
C PRO A 93 -19.79 12.94 21.95
N GLY A 94 -20.35 13.50 20.87
CA GLY A 94 -21.47 12.94 20.12
C GLY A 94 -22.84 13.27 20.70
N LEU A 95 -22.93 13.54 22.00
CA LEU A 95 -24.17 13.91 22.69
C LEU A 95 -24.31 15.41 22.91
N ASP A 96 -23.24 16.10 23.31
CA ASP A 96 -23.29 17.54 23.59
C ASP A 96 -22.38 18.36 22.69
N TYR A 97 -21.40 17.71 22.07
CA TYR A 97 -20.52 18.36 21.12
C TYR A 97 -20.02 17.41 20.05
N CYS A 98 -19.65 17.97 18.92
CA CYS A 98 -18.99 17.26 17.84
C CYS A 98 -17.91 18.12 17.19
N TYR A 99 -17.11 17.48 16.35
CA TYR A 99 -16.24 18.18 15.41
C TYR A 99 -17.06 18.74 14.25
N SER A 100 -16.65 19.87 13.69
CA SER A 100 -17.22 20.34 12.44
C SER A 100 -17.14 19.23 11.38
N PRO A 101 -18.22 18.98 10.59
CA PRO A 101 -18.18 17.99 9.50
C PRO A 101 -17.04 18.25 8.52
N VAL A 102 -16.62 19.51 8.38
CA VAL A 102 -15.50 19.95 7.53
C VAL A 102 -14.18 19.33 7.97
N TYR A 103 -14.01 18.95 9.25
CA TYR A 103 -12.78 18.29 9.72
C TYR A 103 -12.63 16.87 9.21
N LEU A 104 -13.72 16.20 8.82
CA LEU A 104 -13.65 14.81 8.39
C LEU A 104 -12.67 14.66 7.21
N GLU A 105 -12.71 15.59 6.26
CA GLU A 105 -11.77 15.63 5.13
C GLU A 105 -10.30 15.81 5.59
N PHE A 106 -10.06 16.70 6.56
CA PHE A 106 -8.72 16.93 7.12
C PHE A 106 -8.22 15.72 7.92
N LYS A 107 -9.06 15.08 8.73
CA LYS A 107 -8.70 13.86 9.44
C LYS A 107 -8.36 12.73 8.48
N ASN A 108 -9.16 12.56 7.42
CA ASN A 108 -8.88 11.56 6.39
C ASN A 108 -7.53 11.79 5.71
N SER A 109 -7.11 13.04 5.53
CA SER A 109 -5.76 13.34 5.02
C SER A 109 -4.64 13.01 6.02
N ARG A 110 -4.91 13.06 7.33
CA ARG A 110 -3.93 12.73 8.38
C ARG A 110 -3.75 11.24 8.62
N SER A 111 -4.76 10.40 8.31
CA SER A 111 -4.74 8.96 8.63
C SER A 111 -3.55 8.20 8.07
N VAL A 112 -2.98 8.66 6.94
CA VAL A 112 -1.78 8.09 6.31
C VAL A 112 -0.50 8.84 6.72
N SER A 113 -0.65 10.08 7.20
CA SER A 113 0.49 10.91 7.62
C SER A 113 1.11 10.46 8.95
N GLU A 114 0.34 9.80 9.80
CA GLU A 114 0.76 9.35 11.13
C GLU A 114 1.27 7.90 11.14
N VAL A 115 1.20 7.21 10.00
CA VAL A 115 1.58 5.79 9.91
C VAL A 115 3.06 5.63 10.19
N SER A 116 3.36 4.68 11.05
CA SER A 116 4.72 4.32 11.44
C SER A 116 4.91 2.81 11.33
N GLY A 117 6.15 2.34 11.20
CA GLY A 117 6.43 0.92 11.23
C GLY A 117 7.67 0.50 10.47
N LYS A 118 7.65 -0.75 10.04
CA LYS A 118 8.74 -1.39 9.30
C LYS A 118 8.21 -2.10 8.06
N LEU A 119 8.93 -1.91 6.95
CA LEU A 119 8.72 -2.64 5.71
C LEU A 119 9.93 -3.53 5.44
N LEU A 120 9.70 -4.69 4.84
CA LEU A 120 10.72 -5.45 4.13
C LEU A 120 10.55 -5.21 2.63
N VAL A 121 11.63 -4.89 1.95
CA VAL A 121 11.68 -4.62 0.52
C VAL A 121 12.74 -5.50 -0.14
N ALA A 122 12.37 -6.17 -1.23
CA ALA A 122 13.33 -6.87 -2.09
C ALA A 122 13.74 -6.00 -3.27
N SER A 123 15.05 -5.86 -3.48
CA SER A 123 15.65 -5.22 -4.66
C SER A 123 16.54 -6.20 -5.40
N SER A 124 16.43 -6.16 -6.73
CA SER A 124 17.27 -6.94 -7.64
C SER A 124 18.35 -6.11 -8.31
N ASP A 125 18.63 -4.90 -7.80
CA ASP A 125 19.66 -4.01 -8.35
C ASP A 125 21.02 -4.70 -8.42
N TYR A 126 21.85 -4.31 -9.38
CA TYR A 126 23.25 -4.74 -9.41
C TYR A 126 24.12 -3.84 -8.52
N GLY A 127 25.14 -4.42 -7.88
CA GLY A 127 26.13 -3.67 -7.11
C GLY A 127 27.24 -3.01 -7.96
N VAL A 128 27.21 -3.16 -9.28
CA VAL A 128 28.28 -2.69 -10.17
C VAL A 128 28.00 -1.26 -10.64
N SER A 129 28.86 -0.30 -10.29
CA SER A 129 28.70 1.10 -10.73
C SER A 129 28.71 1.23 -12.26
N GLY A 130 27.78 2.02 -12.80
CA GLY A 130 27.71 2.35 -14.23
C GLY A 130 26.72 1.54 -15.08
N ASP A 131 26.11 0.48 -14.55
CA ASP A 131 24.99 -0.21 -15.20
C ASP A 131 23.68 0.58 -15.01
N TYR A 132 22.80 0.60 -16.01
CA TYR A 132 21.47 1.20 -15.91
C TYR A 132 20.62 0.53 -14.81
N ARG A 133 20.90 -0.74 -14.51
CA ARG A 133 20.26 -1.52 -13.43
C ARG A 133 21.01 -1.53 -12.10
N SER A 134 22.06 -0.73 -11.95
CA SER A 134 22.73 -0.60 -10.65
C SER A 134 22.25 0.59 -9.85
N SER A 135 22.40 0.46 -8.54
CA SER A 135 22.03 1.48 -7.56
C SER A 135 23.15 1.67 -6.55
N ARG A 136 23.07 2.73 -5.74
CA ARG A 136 24.11 3.09 -4.77
C ARG A 136 24.25 2.03 -3.66
N LEU A 137 23.15 1.42 -3.24
CA LEU A 137 23.13 0.41 -2.18
C LEU A 137 23.17 -1.03 -2.72
N GLY A 138 23.09 -1.20 -4.04
CA GLY A 138 23.01 -2.51 -4.70
C GLY A 138 21.67 -3.21 -4.50
N GLY A 139 21.62 -4.50 -4.83
CA GLY A 139 20.49 -5.37 -4.56
C GLY A 139 20.53 -5.96 -3.16
N GLY A 140 19.39 -6.44 -2.69
CA GLY A 140 19.30 -7.02 -1.36
C GLY A 140 17.89 -7.11 -0.81
N LEU A 141 17.81 -7.62 0.41
CA LEU A 141 16.64 -7.52 1.28
C LEU A 141 16.88 -6.35 2.22
N TYR A 142 15.96 -5.39 2.24
CA TYR A 142 16.07 -4.17 3.01
C TYR A 142 14.94 -4.05 4.02
N GLN A 143 15.28 -3.80 5.28
CA GLN A 143 14.32 -3.33 6.27
C GLN A 143 14.29 -1.81 6.25
N ILE A 144 13.10 -1.25 6.04
CA ILE A 144 12.86 0.19 6.01
C ILE A 144 12.04 0.55 7.25
N SER A 145 12.65 1.26 8.19
CA SER A 145 11.94 1.80 9.36
C SER A 145 11.45 3.21 9.04
N PHE A 146 10.20 3.53 9.40
CA PHE A 146 9.62 4.84 9.19
C PHE A 146 8.73 5.25 10.37
N ASN A 147 8.67 6.56 10.64
CA ASN A 147 7.88 7.14 11.72
C ASN A 147 7.15 8.39 11.20
N CYS A 148 5.84 8.47 11.47
CA CYS A 148 4.95 9.51 10.94
C CYS A 148 5.18 9.75 9.45
N GLY A 149 5.30 8.64 8.70
CA GLY A 149 5.55 8.57 7.27
C GLY A 149 6.87 9.18 6.77
N TYR A 150 7.87 9.31 7.64
CA TYR A 150 9.25 9.65 7.26
C TYR A 150 10.14 8.44 7.49
N ILE A 151 10.96 8.08 6.50
CA ILE A 151 11.95 7.01 6.67
C ILE A 151 12.98 7.48 7.70
N THR A 152 13.18 6.67 8.74
CA THR A 152 14.17 6.92 9.79
C THR A 152 15.42 6.09 9.60
N GLU A 153 15.30 4.91 8.97
CA GLU A 153 16.41 3.98 8.79
C GLU A 153 16.20 3.08 7.57
N ILE A 154 17.30 2.77 6.87
CA ILE A 154 17.36 1.78 5.80
C ILE A 154 18.47 0.80 6.16
N ASN A 155 18.12 -0.43 6.53
CA ASN A 155 19.06 -1.48 6.87
C ASN A 155 19.05 -2.58 5.81
N ARG A 156 20.23 -2.94 5.27
CA ARG A 156 20.36 -4.06 4.33
C ARG A 156 20.61 -5.34 5.12
N LEU A 157 19.59 -6.19 5.17
CA LEU A 157 19.59 -7.45 5.91
C LEU A 157 20.41 -8.53 5.21
N SER A 158 20.34 -8.57 3.87
CA SER A 158 21.10 -9.50 3.05
C SER A 158 21.43 -8.88 1.69
N GLU A 159 22.64 -9.14 1.19
CA GLU A 159 23.04 -8.76 -0.16
C GLU A 159 22.69 -9.89 -1.15
N GLY A 160 22.18 -9.51 -2.33
CA GLY A 160 21.79 -10.45 -3.37
C GLY A 160 20.87 -9.81 -4.40
N SER A 161 20.36 -10.60 -5.35
CA SER A 161 19.40 -10.10 -6.35
C SER A 161 18.05 -10.74 -6.13
N TYR A 162 17.19 -10.08 -5.36
CA TYR A 162 15.90 -10.63 -4.93
C TYR A 162 14.74 -9.92 -5.64
N ARG A 163 13.76 -10.71 -6.11
CA ARG A 163 12.54 -10.18 -6.73
C ARG A 163 11.34 -10.36 -5.82
N GLN A 164 10.98 -11.60 -5.54
CA GLN A 164 9.87 -11.94 -4.67
C GLN A 164 10.36 -12.78 -3.49
N GLY A 165 9.70 -12.65 -2.35
CA GLY A 165 9.82 -13.58 -1.23
C GLY A 165 8.52 -13.67 -0.45
N GLN A 166 8.50 -14.54 0.56
CA GLN A 166 7.32 -14.81 1.37
C GLN A 166 7.74 -15.21 2.79
N PHE A 167 7.03 -14.69 3.79
CA PHE A 167 7.09 -15.22 5.15
C PHE A 167 6.21 -16.47 5.29
N SER A 168 6.76 -17.55 5.85
CA SER A 168 6.01 -18.75 6.24
C SER A 168 6.70 -19.40 7.43
N ASP A 169 5.96 -20.01 8.36
CA ASP A 169 6.52 -20.83 9.44
C ASP A 169 7.68 -20.18 10.23
N GLY A 170 7.66 -18.85 10.42
CA GLY A 170 8.68 -18.10 11.14
C GLY A 170 9.97 -17.82 10.37
N ALA A 171 10.03 -18.13 9.08
CA ALA A 171 11.16 -17.89 8.20
C ALA A 171 10.76 -17.04 6.97
N TYR A 172 11.75 -16.49 6.29
CA TYR A 172 11.59 -15.77 5.03
C TYR A 172 12.21 -16.55 3.87
N TYR A 173 11.40 -16.86 2.87
CA TYR A 173 11.77 -17.64 1.70
C TYR A 173 11.90 -16.73 0.49
N THR A 174 12.98 -16.88 -0.27
CA THR A 174 13.24 -16.06 -1.46
C THR A 174 14.14 -16.79 -2.44
N ILE A 175 14.42 -16.16 -3.58
CA ILE A 175 15.38 -16.64 -4.57
C ILE A 175 16.39 -15.53 -4.86
N ASP A 176 17.67 -15.86 -4.71
CA ASP A 176 18.73 -15.06 -5.33
C ASP A 176 18.77 -15.41 -6.82
N TYR A 177 18.22 -14.51 -7.63
CA TYR A 177 18.08 -14.66 -9.07
C TYR A 177 19.43 -14.82 -9.79
N VAL A 178 20.50 -14.19 -9.28
CA VAL A 178 21.81 -14.23 -9.92
C VAL A 178 22.52 -15.54 -9.60
N LYS A 179 22.44 -15.98 -8.34
CA LYS A 179 23.03 -17.26 -7.90
C LYS A 179 22.20 -18.48 -8.31
N ASN A 180 20.92 -18.27 -8.64
CA ASN A 180 19.92 -19.33 -8.86
C ASN A 180 19.76 -20.22 -7.62
N GLU A 181 19.63 -19.58 -6.47
CA GLU A 181 19.54 -20.25 -5.18
C GLU A 181 18.21 -19.94 -4.52
N PHE A 182 17.45 -20.98 -4.18
CA PHE A 182 16.37 -20.86 -3.21
C PHE A 182 17.00 -20.72 -1.83
N GLN A 183 16.63 -19.66 -1.12
CA GLN A 183 17.24 -19.29 0.16
C GLN A 183 16.16 -19.15 1.23
N VAL A 184 16.50 -19.59 2.43
CA VAL A 184 15.66 -19.46 3.62
C VAL A 184 16.43 -18.67 4.66
N PHE A 185 15.83 -17.60 5.16
CA PHE A 185 16.35 -16.78 6.25
C PHE A 185 15.52 -17.03 7.51
N ASP A 186 16.20 -17.22 8.64
CA ASP A 186 15.54 -17.29 9.95
C ASP A 186 15.08 -15.91 10.44
N SER A 187 14.49 -15.86 11.64
CA SER A 187 14.00 -14.61 12.25
C SER A 187 15.10 -13.58 12.53
N ASP A 188 16.35 -14.03 12.65
CA ASP A 188 17.53 -13.20 12.88
C ASP A 188 18.24 -12.84 11.57
N TRP A 189 17.63 -13.17 10.42
CA TRP A 189 18.17 -12.97 9.07
C TRP A 189 19.45 -13.75 8.77
N ASN A 190 19.74 -14.82 9.52
CA ASN A 190 20.77 -15.76 9.13
C ASN A 190 20.23 -16.66 8.02
N GLN A 191 21.07 -16.93 7.02
CA GLN A 191 20.71 -17.86 5.95
C GLN A 191 20.74 -19.30 6.48
N ALA A 192 19.57 -19.83 6.83
CA ALA A 192 19.39 -21.16 7.38
C ALA A 192 19.51 -22.26 6.31
N GLU A 193 19.13 -21.96 5.07
CA GLU A 193 19.15 -22.94 3.98
C GLU A 193 19.46 -22.32 2.62
N ASN A 194 20.06 -23.13 1.76
CA ASN A 194 20.38 -22.82 0.38
C ASN A 194 20.20 -24.07 -0.49
N ILE A 195 19.42 -23.94 -1.56
CA ILE A 195 19.19 -25.00 -2.54
C ILE A 195 19.49 -24.43 -3.93
N LEU A 196 20.51 -24.97 -4.60
CA LEU A 196 20.83 -24.62 -5.97
C LEU A 196 19.72 -25.10 -6.91
N LEU A 197 19.20 -24.17 -7.71
CA LEU A 197 18.15 -24.43 -8.69
C LEU A 197 18.76 -24.68 -10.07
N ASN A 198 18.12 -25.55 -10.85
CA ASN A 198 18.64 -25.99 -12.15
C ASN A 198 18.26 -25.07 -13.32
N LEU A 199 17.20 -24.27 -13.15
CA LEU A 199 16.83 -23.26 -14.15
C LEU A 199 17.40 -21.90 -13.76
N ARG A 200 17.11 -20.93 -14.62
CA ARG A 200 17.54 -19.54 -14.43
C ARG A 200 16.34 -18.63 -14.47
N HIS A 201 16.55 -17.42 -13.97
CA HIS A 201 15.58 -16.35 -14.01
C HIS A 201 14.25 -16.70 -13.32
N TYR A 202 14.35 -17.12 -12.06
CA TYR A 202 13.15 -17.25 -11.25
C TYR A 202 12.65 -15.86 -10.86
N THR A 203 11.39 -15.59 -11.21
CA THR A 203 10.76 -14.28 -11.05
C THR A 203 9.67 -14.29 -10.01
N GLY A 204 9.04 -15.44 -9.78
CA GLY A 204 8.02 -15.63 -8.76
C GLY A 204 8.35 -16.77 -7.81
N ILE A 205 7.94 -16.60 -6.56
CA ILE A 205 7.97 -17.62 -5.51
C ILE A 205 6.70 -17.50 -4.66
N SER A 206 6.15 -18.66 -4.29
CA SER A 206 5.23 -18.78 -3.17
C SER A 206 5.53 -20.07 -2.40
N VAL A 207 5.25 -20.12 -1.11
CA VAL A 207 5.55 -21.24 -0.21
C VAL A 207 4.29 -21.63 0.55
N ASP A 208 4.03 -22.93 0.65
CA ASP A 208 2.94 -23.49 1.45
C ASP A 208 3.26 -24.94 1.83
N ASN A 209 2.98 -25.32 3.07
CA ASN A 209 3.06 -26.71 3.57
C ASN A 209 4.36 -27.46 3.19
N GLY A 210 5.51 -26.80 3.29
CA GLY A 210 6.82 -27.40 2.99
C GLY A 210 7.17 -27.50 1.50
N TYR A 211 6.35 -26.92 0.62
CA TYR A 211 6.60 -26.83 -0.81
C TYR A 211 6.83 -25.37 -1.23
N ALA A 212 7.71 -25.17 -2.20
CA ALA A 212 7.88 -23.89 -2.87
C ALA A 212 7.47 -23.99 -4.34
N TYR A 213 6.66 -23.03 -4.77
CA TYR A 213 6.16 -22.88 -6.14
C TYR A 213 6.95 -21.79 -6.82
N LEU A 214 7.76 -22.19 -7.79
CA LEU A 214 8.77 -21.32 -8.41
C LEU A 214 8.39 -21.05 -9.85
N ILE A 215 8.50 -19.79 -10.28
CA ILE A 215 8.26 -19.41 -11.67
C ILE A 215 9.55 -19.02 -12.33
N SER A 216 9.86 -19.65 -13.46
CA SER A 216 10.98 -19.27 -14.32
C SER A 216 10.48 -18.53 -15.55
N SER A 217 10.84 -17.25 -15.68
CA SER A 217 10.52 -16.44 -16.86
C SER A 217 11.39 -16.78 -18.08
N ALA A 218 12.55 -17.39 -17.87
CA ALA A 218 13.43 -17.83 -18.96
C ALA A 218 12.90 -19.11 -19.63
N TYR A 219 12.16 -19.95 -18.91
CA TYR A 219 11.64 -21.21 -19.43
C TYR A 219 10.12 -21.23 -19.54
N ASP A 220 9.43 -20.16 -19.13
CA ASP A 220 7.97 -20.06 -19.07
C ASP A 220 7.33 -21.29 -18.41
N CYS A 221 7.82 -21.63 -17.22
CA CYS A 221 7.40 -22.81 -16.50
C CYS A 221 7.28 -22.56 -15.00
N ILE A 222 6.49 -23.41 -14.37
CA ILE A 222 6.28 -23.50 -12.93
C ILE A 222 6.99 -24.77 -12.46
N GLU A 223 7.76 -24.67 -11.39
CA GLU A 223 8.37 -25.80 -10.69
C GLU A 223 7.84 -25.90 -9.27
N ILE A 224 7.65 -27.12 -8.78
CA ILE A 224 7.32 -27.39 -7.38
C ILE A 224 8.56 -28.03 -6.74
N LEU A 225 9.16 -27.31 -5.79
CA LEU A 225 10.26 -27.74 -4.96
C LEU A 225 9.70 -28.32 -3.66
N ASP A 226 10.04 -29.58 -3.37
CA ASP A 226 9.92 -30.13 -2.02
C ASP A 226 11.13 -29.63 -1.22
N ILE A 227 10.88 -28.78 -0.23
CA ILE A 227 11.94 -28.11 0.55
C ILE A 227 12.72 -29.13 1.37
N LYS A 228 12.00 -30.06 2.03
CA LYS A 228 12.60 -31.09 2.88
C LYS A 228 13.55 -32.01 2.10
N TYR A 229 13.14 -32.45 0.92
CA TYR A 229 13.94 -33.33 0.07
C TYR A 229 14.85 -32.58 -0.91
N LYS A 230 14.81 -31.24 -0.91
CA LYS A 230 15.62 -30.36 -1.77
C LYS A 230 15.52 -30.73 -3.25
N LYS A 231 14.32 -31.11 -3.69
CA LYS A 231 14.12 -31.70 -5.02
C LYS A 231 12.92 -31.08 -5.73
N ILE A 232 13.10 -30.76 -7.00
CA ILE A 232 11.99 -30.45 -7.89
C ILE A 232 11.19 -31.73 -8.12
N ILE A 233 9.95 -31.76 -7.66
CA ILE A 233 9.03 -32.90 -7.76
C ILE A 233 8.06 -32.78 -8.93
N HIS A 234 7.83 -31.57 -9.42
CA HIS A 234 6.96 -31.32 -10.55
C HIS A 234 7.43 -30.13 -11.38
N ARG A 235 7.15 -30.16 -12.68
CA ARG A 235 7.37 -29.03 -13.60
C ARG A 235 6.24 -28.96 -14.60
N ARG A 236 5.61 -27.79 -14.71
CA ARG A 236 4.56 -27.50 -15.68
C ARG A 236 4.97 -26.38 -16.62
N GLN A 237 4.94 -26.65 -17.92
CA GLN A 237 5.12 -25.62 -18.95
C GLN A 237 3.85 -24.78 -19.09
N PHE A 238 3.99 -23.47 -19.29
CA PHE A 238 2.86 -22.57 -19.51
C PHE A 238 2.11 -22.87 -20.82
N SER A 239 2.84 -23.18 -21.89
CA SER A 239 2.27 -23.56 -23.18
C SER A 239 3.24 -24.43 -24.01
N ASP A 240 2.78 -24.93 -25.15
CA ASP A 240 3.64 -25.65 -26.11
C ASP A 240 4.76 -24.76 -26.69
N ARG A 241 4.60 -23.44 -26.58
CA ARG A 241 5.59 -22.44 -27.01
C ARG A 241 6.54 -22.02 -25.89
N SER A 242 6.34 -22.49 -24.65
CA SER A 242 7.27 -22.23 -23.56
C SER A 242 8.71 -22.52 -23.98
N GLY A 243 9.61 -21.59 -23.67
CA GLY A 243 10.96 -21.57 -24.23
C GLY A 243 11.73 -22.88 -23.99
N LYS A 244 11.99 -23.63 -25.05
CA LYS A 244 13.01 -24.68 -25.02
C LYS A 244 14.37 -23.97 -25.12
N ARG A 245 15.26 -24.17 -24.13
CA ARG A 245 16.62 -23.58 -24.02
C ARG A 245 16.73 -22.16 -23.41
N GLY A 246 15.76 -21.73 -22.60
CA GLY A 246 15.91 -20.49 -21.81
C GLY A 246 15.53 -19.21 -22.55
N GLU A 247 14.79 -19.32 -23.65
CA GLU A 247 14.35 -18.22 -24.50
C GLU A 247 12.88 -17.85 -24.24
N GLY A 248 12.48 -17.71 -22.98
CA GLY A 248 11.09 -17.47 -22.56
C GLY A 248 10.37 -16.44 -23.45
N LEU A 249 9.25 -16.90 -24.00
CA LEU A 249 8.37 -16.23 -24.95
C LEU A 249 7.18 -15.58 -24.28
N HIS A 250 6.80 -15.99 -23.07
CA HIS A 250 5.63 -15.46 -22.35
C HIS A 250 6.01 -14.49 -21.23
N HIS A 251 7.18 -14.70 -20.61
CA HIS A 251 7.68 -13.94 -19.48
C HIS A 251 6.71 -14.00 -18.30
N LEU A 252 6.61 -15.19 -17.69
CA LEU A 252 5.91 -15.34 -16.43
C LEU A 252 6.65 -14.56 -15.33
N ASN A 253 5.91 -13.91 -14.43
CA ASN A 253 6.46 -13.08 -13.36
C ASN A 253 6.12 -13.67 -11.99
N ASP A 254 5.57 -12.83 -11.13
CA ASP A 254 5.28 -13.10 -9.74
C ASP A 254 4.10 -14.08 -9.62
N CYS A 255 4.04 -14.78 -8.49
CA CYS A 255 2.96 -15.71 -8.15
C CYS A 255 2.48 -15.61 -6.70
N CYS A 256 1.31 -16.17 -6.45
CA CYS A 256 0.74 -16.33 -5.12
C CYS A 256 -0.03 -17.65 -5.07
N PHE A 257 0.33 -18.51 -4.12
CA PHE A 257 -0.37 -19.75 -3.85
C PHE A 257 -1.47 -19.53 -2.80
N ARG A 258 -2.67 -20.07 -3.06
CA ARG A 258 -3.80 -20.05 -2.13
C ARG A 258 -4.67 -21.27 -2.39
N ASP A 259 -4.93 -22.05 -1.33
CA ASP A 259 -5.92 -23.13 -1.30
C ASP A 259 -5.81 -24.13 -2.48
N GLY A 260 -4.60 -24.60 -2.77
CA GLY A 260 -4.36 -25.59 -3.84
C GLY A 260 -4.23 -24.99 -5.25
N VAL A 261 -4.29 -23.66 -5.36
CA VAL A 261 -4.23 -22.94 -6.63
C VAL A 261 -3.06 -21.95 -6.62
N LEU A 262 -2.23 -22.00 -7.66
CA LEU A 262 -1.16 -21.02 -7.86
C LEU A 262 -1.57 -19.98 -8.89
N PHE A 263 -1.82 -18.75 -8.46
CA PHE A 263 -2.02 -17.60 -9.36
C PHE A 263 -0.69 -17.06 -9.82
N PHE A 264 -0.58 -16.69 -11.10
CA PHE A 264 0.64 -16.10 -11.64
C PHE A 264 0.38 -15.16 -12.81
N SER A 265 1.25 -14.18 -12.94
CA SER A 265 1.17 -13.15 -13.98
C SER A 265 2.13 -13.44 -15.14
N TYR A 266 1.82 -12.92 -16.32
CA TYR A 266 2.66 -13.05 -17.52
C TYR A 266 2.51 -11.84 -18.45
N PHE A 267 3.54 -11.54 -19.25
CA PHE A 267 3.52 -10.38 -20.16
C PHE A 267 2.91 -10.63 -21.53
N SER A 268 2.90 -11.88 -22.00
CA SER A 268 2.29 -12.22 -23.28
C SER A 268 1.69 -13.61 -23.31
N ARG A 269 0.38 -13.71 -23.58
CA ARG A 269 -0.30 -14.99 -23.80
C ARG A 269 0.13 -15.62 -25.11
N SER A 270 0.24 -14.83 -26.18
CA SER A 270 0.64 -15.27 -27.51
C SER A 270 2.14 -15.49 -27.68
N GLY A 271 2.97 -15.18 -26.69
CA GLY A 271 4.37 -15.53 -26.68
C GLY A 271 5.28 -14.58 -27.49
N VAL A 272 4.97 -13.28 -27.53
CA VAL A 272 5.63 -12.29 -28.42
C VAL A 272 6.02 -10.98 -27.71
N TRP A 273 6.19 -11.01 -26.38
CA TRP A 273 6.53 -9.81 -25.59
C TRP A 273 7.84 -9.13 -26.04
N ARG A 274 8.79 -9.88 -26.61
CA ARG A 274 10.06 -9.34 -27.14
C ARG A 274 9.88 -8.46 -28.38
N ASN A 275 8.72 -8.55 -29.03
CA ASN A 275 8.33 -7.67 -30.13
C ASN A 275 7.51 -6.46 -29.65
N GLU A 276 7.52 -6.16 -28.34
CA GLU A 276 6.71 -5.12 -27.69
C GLU A 276 5.19 -5.31 -27.88
N ILE A 277 4.77 -6.57 -28.10
CA ILE A 277 3.35 -6.96 -28.13
C ILE A 277 3.01 -7.60 -26.79
N PHE A 278 2.20 -6.88 -26.00
CA PHE A 278 1.83 -7.26 -24.65
C PHE A 278 0.34 -7.57 -24.58
N ASP A 279 0.03 -8.87 -24.60
CA ASP A 279 -1.29 -9.45 -24.36
C ASP A 279 -1.27 -10.28 -23.06
N GLY A 280 -0.71 -9.66 -22.03
CA GLY A 280 -0.48 -10.26 -20.72
C GLY A 280 -1.77 -10.52 -19.94
N GLY A 281 -1.61 -11.17 -18.80
CA GLY A 281 -2.72 -11.58 -17.97
C GLY A 281 -2.29 -12.23 -16.67
N ILE A 282 -3.29 -12.78 -15.98
CA ILE A 282 -3.12 -13.63 -14.81
C ILE A 282 -3.80 -14.95 -15.14
N SER A 283 -3.07 -16.05 -14.99
CA SER A 283 -3.61 -17.41 -15.04
C SER A 283 -3.50 -18.03 -13.66
N PHE A 284 -4.18 -19.15 -13.46
CA PHE A 284 -3.95 -20.00 -12.30
C PHE A 284 -3.61 -21.42 -12.73
N PHE A 285 -2.75 -22.06 -11.94
CA PHE A 285 -2.43 -23.47 -12.05
C PHE A 285 -3.19 -24.22 -10.96
N ASP A 286 -4.15 -25.05 -11.40
CA ASP A 286 -4.87 -26.00 -10.57
C ASP A 286 -3.99 -27.25 -10.43
N LEU A 287 -3.41 -27.43 -9.23
CA LEU A 287 -2.47 -28.51 -8.96
C LEU A 287 -3.14 -29.88 -8.98
N LYS A 288 -4.44 -29.96 -8.63
CA LYS A 288 -5.16 -31.22 -8.57
C LYS A 288 -5.39 -31.80 -9.96
N GLU A 289 -5.75 -30.92 -10.89
CA GLU A 289 -6.10 -31.29 -12.27
C GLU A 289 -4.91 -31.14 -13.23
N ASP A 290 -3.74 -30.74 -12.71
CA ASP A 290 -2.52 -30.39 -13.46
C ASP A 290 -2.81 -29.54 -14.72
N ARG A 291 -3.61 -28.49 -14.55
CA ARG A 291 -4.00 -27.60 -15.65
C ARG A 291 -3.82 -26.12 -15.33
N ILE A 292 -3.48 -25.38 -16.37
CA ILE A 292 -3.40 -23.93 -16.34
C ILE A 292 -4.65 -23.37 -17.01
N LEU A 293 -5.33 -22.45 -16.34
CA LEU A 293 -6.52 -21.77 -16.82
C LEU A 293 -6.32 -20.25 -16.74
N ASP A 294 -6.89 -19.53 -17.70
CA ASP A 294 -6.82 -18.07 -17.71
C ASP A 294 -7.83 -17.49 -16.71
N ALA A 295 -7.37 -16.57 -15.86
CA ALA A 295 -8.24 -15.82 -14.95
C ALA A 295 -8.59 -14.46 -15.53
N LEU A 296 -7.57 -13.72 -16.00
CA LEU A 296 -7.67 -12.37 -16.57
C LEU A 296 -6.73 -12.24 -17.76
N GLY A 297 -7.17 -11.53 -18.81
CA GLY A 297 -6.38 -11.28 -20.00
C GLY A 297 -6.47 -9.82 -20.46
N GLY A 298 -5.56 -9.42 -21.36
CA GLY A 298 -5.52 -8.05 -21.89
C GLY A 298 -4.81 -7.04 -20.97
N LEU A 299 -4.03 -7.52 -20.01
CA LEU A 299 -3.29 -6.69 -19.07
C LEU A 299 -1.92 -6.30 -19.63
N PHE A 300 -1.49 -5.07 -19.36
CA PHE A 300 -0.20 -4.56 -19.79
C PHE A 300 0.87 -4.73 -18.72
N GLN A 301 1.67 -5.78 -18.88
CA GLN A 301 2.75 -6.15 -17.94
C GLN A 301 2.28 -6.27 -16.47
N PRO A 302 1.32 -7.18 -16.18
CA PRO A 302 0.85 -7.40 -14.82
C PRO A 302 1.96 -7.98 -13.93
N HIS A 303 1.97 -7.56 -12.67
CA HIS A 303 2.88 -8.00 -11.62
C HIS A 303 2.13 -8.22 -10.31
N SER A 304 2.79 -8.91 -9.40
CA SER A 304 2.44 -9.05 -7.99
C SER A 304 0.99 -9.49 -7.76
N PRO A 305 0.52 -10.59 -8.40
CA PRO A 305 -0.75 -11.18 -8.04
C PRO A 305 -0.66 -11.61 -6.58
N THR A 306 -1.63 -11.22 -5.76
CA THR A 306 -1.63 -11.48 -4.32
C THR A 306 -3.08 -11.63 -3.84
N MET A 307 -3.33 -12.57 -2.94
CA MET A 307 -4.63 -12.73 -2.29
C MET A 307 -4.67 -11.89 -1.03
N ILE A 308 -5.56 -10.90 -0.98
CA ILE A 308 -5.77 -10.01 0.17
C ILE A 308 -7.27 -10.03 0.47
N ASN A 309 -7.64 -10.35 1.71
CA ASN A 309 -9.04 -10.48 2.14
C ASN A 309 -9.88 -11.35 1.17
N ASP A 310 -9.33 -12.51 0.78
CA ASP A 310 -9.93 -13.47 -0.17
C ASP A 310 -10.24 -12.91 -1.57
N GLN A 311 -9.63 -11.78 -1.94
CA GLN A 311 -9.73 -11.19 -3.27
C GLN A 311 -8.36 -11.11 -3.94
N LEU A 312 -8.34 -11.43 -5.24
CA LEU A 312 -7.14 -11.25 -6.07
C LEU A 312 -6.84 -9.76 -6.22
N HIS A 313 -5.61 -9.37 -5.94
CA HIS A 313 -5.07 -8.06 -6.20
C HIS A 313 -3.84 -8.17 -7.08
N PHE A 314 -3.54 -7.12 -7.85
CA PHE A 314 -2.35 -7.09 -8.72
C PHE A 314 -2.01 -5.66 -9.18
N CYS A 315 -0.81 -5.51 -9.71
CA CYS A 315 -0.29 -4.28 -10.29
C CYS A 315 -0.25 -4.38 -11.82
N GLU A 316 -0.68 -3.35 -12.54
CA GLU A 316 -0.42 -3.18 -13.97
C GLU A 316 0.69 -2.13 -14.13
N SER A 317 1.92 -2.61 -13.98
CA SER A 317 3.05 -1.80 -13.51
C SER A 317 3.36 -0.57 -14.33
N PRO A 318 3.51 -0.62 -15.66
CA PRO A 318 3.87 0.57 -16.43
C PRO A 318 2.77 1.62 -16.49
N ARG A 319 1.52 1.23 -16.19
CA ARG A 319 0.38 2.15 -16.11
C ARG A 319 0.22 2.76 -14.72
N GLY A 320 0.94 2.25 -13.72
CA GLY A 320 0.82 2.71 -12.35
C GLY A 320 -0.49 2.27 -11.68
N TYR A 321 -1.23 1.31 -12.23
CA TYR A 321 -2.54 0.91 -11.70
C TYR A 321 -2.40 -0.25 -10.72
N VAL A 322 -3.17 -0.18 -9.64
CA VAL A 322 -3.36 -1.27 -8.68
C VAL A 322 -4.83 -1.65 -8.71
N TYR A 323 -5.10 -2.95 -8.83
CA TYR A 323 -6.44 -3.50 -8.87
C TYR A 323 -6.71 -4.33 -7.62
N ALA A 324 -7.94 -4.21 -7.14
CA ALA A 324 -8.59 -5.15 -6.24
C ALA A 324 -9.66 -5.90 -7.06
N SER A 325 -9.79 -7.21 -6.86
CA SER A 325 -10.65 -8.06 -7.69
C SER A 325 -10.35 -7.97 -9.20
N SER A 326 -11.23 -8.49 -10.05
CA SER A 326 -10.98 -8.61 -11.49
C SER A 326 -10.81 -7.27 -12.21
N TRP A 327 -11.47 -6.19 -11.78
CA TRP A 327 -11.51 -4.91 -12.52
C TRP A 327 -11.66 -3.65 -11.66
N GLU A 328 -11.70 -3.75 -10.33
CA GLU A 328 -11.83 -2.57 -9.48
C GLU A 328 -10.46 -1.92 -9.30
N ARG A 329 -10.26 -0.75 -9.92
CA ARG A 329 -9.02 0.00 -9.76
C ARG A 329 -8.99 0.66 -8.38
N LEU A 330 -8.19 0.08 -7.48
CA LEU A 330 -7.98 0.55 -6.11
C LEU A 330 -7.30 1.92 -6.08
N CYS A 331 -6.22 2.08 -6.85
CA CYS A 331 -5.47 3.33 -6.93
C CYS A 331 -4.63 3.40 -8.21
N SER A 332 -4.11 4.60 -8.50
CA SER A 332 -3.20 4.85 -9.61
C SER A 332 -2.07 5.78 -9.19
N PHE A 333 -0.84 5.44 -9.55
CA PHE A 333 0.35 6.19 -9.20
C PHE A 333 1.14 6.62 -10.43
N PRO A 334 1.91 7.72 -10.34
CA PRO A 334 2.68 8.24 -11.47
C PRO A 334 3.95 7.43 -11.76
N GLY A 335 4.03 6.12 -11.52
CA GLY A 335 5.29 5.38 -11.69
C GLY A 335 5.11 3.89 -11.94
N PHE A 336 6.23 3.16 -12.00
CA PHE A 336 6.22 1.72 -12.23
C PHE A 336 5.92 0.97 -10.93
N VAL A 337 4.66 0.56 -10.74
CA VAL A 337 4.18 -0.04 -9.49
C VAL A 337 4.31 -1.56 -9.48
N ARG A 338 4.82 -2.14 -8.40
CA ARG A 338 4.89 -3.59 -8.16
C ARG A 338 5.32 -3.85 -6.71
N GLY A 339 5.09 -5.06 -6.24
CA GLY A 339 5.09 -5.36 -4.81
C GLY A 339 3.83 -4.79 -4.18
N LEU A 340 3.09 -5.64 -3.49
CA LEU A 340 1.81 -5.30 -2.88
C LEU A 340 1.67 -6.07 -1.57
N ASP A 341 1.30 -5.37 -0.51
CA ASP A 341 0.92 -5.98 0.76
C ASP A 341 -0.21 -5.19 1.43
N TYR A 342 -0.82 -5.78 2.45
CA TYR A 342 -1.91 -5.20 3.21
C TYR A 342 -1.77 -5.46 4.71
N ARG A 343 -1.81 -4.39 5.50
CA ARG A 343 -1.66 -4.45 6.96
C ARG A 343 -2.50 -3.37 7.61
N ASN A 344 -3.25 -3.74 8.64
CA ASN A 344 -4.00 -2.81 9.50
C ASN A 344 -4.85 -1.80 8.72
N GLY A 345 -5.64 -2.29 7.75
CA GLY A 345 -6.55 -1.44 6.98
C GLY A 345 -5.91 -0.73 5.79
N ARG A 346 -4.60 -0.86 5.56
CA ARG A 346 -3.85 -0.07 4.58
C ARG A 346 -3.09 -0.94 3.59
N TYR A 347 -3.01 -0.47 2.36
CA TYR A 347 -2.21 -1.09 1.31
C TYR A 347 -0.82 -0.48 1.25
N PHE A 348 0.18 -1.32 0.99
CA PHE A 348 1.57 -0.93 0.76
C PHE A 348 1.96 -1.34 -0.65
N VAL A 349 2.24 -0.36 -1.51
CA VAL A 349 2.48 -0.57 -2.94
C VAL A 349 3.88 -0.09 -3.30
N GLY A 350 4.74 -0.98 -3.77
CA GLY A 350 6.08 -0.60 -4.20
C GLY A 350 6.07 0.16 -5.52
N GLN A 351 7.04 1.06 -5.68
CA GLN A 351 7.35 1.75 -6.93
C GLN A 351 8.84 1.61 -7.21
N SER A 352 9.16 1.26 -8.45
CA SER A 352 10.53 1.24 -8.97
C SER A 352 10.76 2.38 -9.95
N GLU A 353 12.02 2.75 -10.15
CA GLU A 353 12.39 3.64 -11.23
C GLU A 353 12.00 3.03 -12.58
N THR A 354 11.39 3.83 -13.45
CA THR A 354 10.98 3.36 -14.78
C THR A 354 12.19 3.26 -15.70
N LEU A 355 12.57 2.03 -16.10
CA LEU A 355 13.63 1.82 -17.09
C LEU A 355 13.19 2.09 -18.54
N TYR A 356 11.88 2.04 -18.81
CA TYR A 356 11.31 2.09 -20.16
C TYR A 356 10.25 3.19 -20.29
N MET A 357 10.67 4.45 -20.40
CA MET A 357 9.77 5.60 -20.52
C MET A 357 8.73 5.48 -21.64
N LYS A 358 9.07 4.80 -22.75
CA LYS A 358 8.13 4.55 -23.86
C LYS A 358 6.93 3.69 -23.48
N ARG A 359 7.01 2.91 -22.39
CA ARG A 359 5.92 2.05 -21.90
C ARG A 359 4.99 2.77 -20.91
N ALA A 360 5.45 3.88 -20.33
CA ALA A 360 4.69 4.69 -19.36
C ALA A 360 3.92 5.86 -20.00
N LYS A 361 3.59 5.78 -21.31
CA LYS A 361 2.99 6.89 -22.08
C LYS A 361 1.63 7.38 -21.57
N ASN A 362 0.94 6.56 -20.77
CA ASN A 362 -0.38 6.90 -20.21
C ASN A 362 -0.25 7.66 -18.87
N ILE A 363 0.97 7.88 -18.38
CA ILE A 363 1.26 8.65 -17.18
C ILE A 363 1.78 10.02 -17.62
N PRO A 364 1.07 11.14 -17.33
CA PRO A 364 1.48 12.46 -17.79
C PRO A 364 2.86 12.89 -17.30
N ASN A 365 3.19 12.58 -16.05
CA ASN A 365 4.48 12.83 -15.43
C ASN A 365 4.91 11.58 -14.70
N VAL A 366 5.95 10.89 -15.18
CA VAL A 366 6.47 9.67 -14.56
C VAL A 366 7.41 10.05 -13.43
N MET A 367 7.11 9.59 -12.23
CA MET A 367 7.93 9.69 -11.05
C MET A 367 9.09 8.70 -11.15
N MET A 368 10.31 9.24 -11.07
CA MET A 368 11.57 8.51 -11.30
C MET A 368 12.27 8.15 -10.00
N ASN A 369 11.56 8.09 -8.88
CA ASN A 369 12.11 7.67 -7.60
C ASN A 369 11.54 6.30 -7.20
N THR A 370 12.29 5.63 -6.33
CA THR A 370 11.93 4.34 -5.74
C THR A 370 11.28 4.57 -4.39
N GLY A 371 10.32 3.72 -4.02
CA GLY A 371 9.70 3.83 -2.72
C GLY A 371 8.48 2.95 -2.55
N VAL A 372 7.74 3.20 -1.48
CA VAL A 372 6.49 2.49 -1.18
C VAL A 372 5.39 3.50 -0.88
N TYR A 373 4.25 3.37 -1.56
CA TYR A 373 3.03 4.07 -1.20
C TYR A 373 2.36 3.35 -0.03
N CYS A 374 2.02 4.07 1.04
CA CYS A 374 1.02 3.66 2.00
C CYS A 374 -0.31 4.27 1.58
N VAL A 375 -1.37 3.47 1.49
CA VAL A 375 -2.66 3.87 0.91
C VAL A 375 -3.79 3.49 1.85
N ASP A 376 -4.61 4.48 2.18
CA ASP A 376 -5.92 4.27 2.79
C ASP A 376 -6.98 4.34 1.68
N SER A 377 -7.41 3.17 1.22
CA SER A 377 -8.38 3.05 0.13
C SER A 377 -9.75 3.65 0.45
N SER A 378 -10.12 3.74 1.74
CA SER A 378 -11.42 4.28 2.15
C SER A 378 -11.50 5.80 1.97
N SER A 379 -10.38 6.49 2.17
CA SER A 379 -10.26 7.93 1.96
C SER A 379 -9.67 8.30 0.60
N GLY A 380 -9.08 7.35 -0.11
CA GLY A 380 -8.30 7.59 -1.33
C GLY A 380 -6.97 8.32 -1.07
N SER A 381 -6.57 8.46 0.19
CA SER A 381 -5.34 9.16 0.55
C SER A 381 -4.15 8.21 0.46
N ALA A 382 -3.00 8.76 0.07
CA ALA A 382 -1.75 8.02 -0.05
C ALA A 382 -0.56 8.87 0.40
N ARG A 383 0.46 8.20 0.93
CA ARG A 383 1.75 8.78 1.26
C ARG A 383 2.85 7.97 0.63
N PHE A 384 3.83 8.65 0.03
CA PHE A 384 4.97 7.99 -0.58
C PHE A 384 6.20 8.03 0.34
N LEU A 385 6.71 6.86 0.68
CA LEU A 385 7.95 6.66 1.41
C LEU A 385 9.07 6.49 0.37
N ALA A 386 9.75 7.58 0.02
CA ALA A 386 10.85 7.56 -0.95
C ALA A 386 12.07 6.85 -0.35
N ILE A 387 12.50 5.74 -0.96
CA ILE A 387 13.63 4.93 -0.50
C ILE A 387 14.86 5.30 -1.34
N ASP A 388 15.76 6.07 -0.74
CA ASP A 388 16.97 6.51 -1.42
C ASP A 388 18.03 5.41 -1.50
N GLY A 389 18.66 5.29 -2.67
CA GLY A 389 19.84 4.45 -2.88
C GLY A 389 19.59 3.09 -3.51
N ILE A 390 18.32 2.69 -3.70
CA ILE A 390 17.91 1.57 -4.56
C ILE A 390 17.01 2.08 -5.71
N LYS A 391 16.97 1.34 -6.82
CA LYS A 391 16.16 1.66 -8.01
C LYS A 391 14.94 0.78 -8.18
N ASN A 392 14.94 -0.39 -7.56
CA ASN A 392 13.93 -1.41 -7.75
C ASN A 392 13.32 -1.83 -6.40
N VAL A 393 12.00 -1.72 -6.28
CA VAL A 393 11.19 -2.44 -5.28
C VAL A 393 10.46 -3.53 -6.04
N HIS A 394 10.82 -4.79 -5.87
CA HIS A 394 10.12 -5.90 -6.52
C HIS A 394 9.02 -6.51 -5.65
N SER A 395 9.25 -6.61 -4.34
CA SER A 395 8.25 -7.05 -3.36
C SER A 395 8.33 -6.16 -2.12
N VAL A 396 7.21 -6.09 -1.42
CA VAL A 396 7.01 -5.31 -0.18
C VAL A 396 6.30 -6.21 0.81
N HIS A 397 6.74 -6.20 2.07
CA HIS A 397 5.99 -6.77 3.18
C HIS A 397 5.89 -5.75 4.33
N ALA A 398 4.68 -5.50 4.81
CA ALA A 398 4.39 -4.64 5.95
C ALA A 398 4.39 -5.46 7.24
N ILE A 399 5.39 -5.24 8.09
CA ILE A 399 5.65 -6.07 9.28
C ILE A 399 4.92 -5.47 10.50
N ASP A 400 5.42 -4.33 10.98
CA ASP A 400 4.99 -3.67 12.20
C ASP A 400 4.40 -2.28 11.92
N CYS A 401 3.47 -2.19 10.97
CA CYS A 401 2.86 -0.91 10.56
C CYS A 401 1.59 -0.59 11.37
N PHE A 402 1.49 0.61 11.95
CA PHE A 402 0.33 1.07 12.73
C PHE A 402 -0.12 2.48 12.32
#